data_AF-A0A523XRA9-F1
#
_entry.id   AF-A0A523XRA9-F1
#
_cell.length_a   1.000
_cell.length_b   1.000
_cell.length_c   1.000
_cell.angle_alpha   90.00
_cell.angle_beta   90.00
_cell.angle_gamma   90.00
#
_symmetry.space_group_name_H-M   'P 1'
#
loop_
_entity.id
_entity.type
_entity.pdbx_description
1 polymer ?
#
loop_
_entity_poly.entity_id
_entity_poly.type
_entity_poly.pdbx_seq_one_letter_code
_entity_poly.pdbx_strand_id
1 'polypeptide(L)'
;MVKAVIFDLDNTLVDFMRMKEESIDAAIESMIDAGLNMSKDEARDKIYAIYKKEGIEYQQVFDAFLEEELGEIDYKIHAAGIVGYRRAREA
;
A
#
# COMPACT_ATOMS: atom_id res chain seq x y z
N MET A 1 -36.88 22.74 -6.45
CA MET A 1 -36.58 22.09 -5.17
C MET A 1 -35.81 20.81 -5.47
N VAL A 2 -34.58 20.66 -4.98
CA VAL A 2 -33.81 19.41 -5.18
C VAL A 2 -34.47 18.29 -4.35
N LYS A 3 -34.57 17.10 -4.94
CA LYS A 3 -35.28 15.94 -4.35
C LYS A 3 -34.33 14.89 -3.78
N ALA A 4 -33.14 14.75 -4.36
CA ALA A 4 -32.06 13.89 -3.87
C ALA A 4 -30.72 14.37 -4.47
N VAL A 5 -29.63 13.99 -3.81
CA VAL A 5 -28.25 14.08 -4.33
C VAL A 5 -27.61 12.72 -4.07
N ILE A 6 -26.94 12.17 -5.07
CA ILE A 6 -26.23 10.89 -5.00
C ILE A 6 -24.74 11.21 -5.08
N PHE A 7 -23.98 10.61 -4.19
CA PHE A 7 -22.52 10.72 -4.16
C PHE A 7 -21.91 9.33 -4.32
N ASP A 8 -20.77 9.30 -4.98
CA ASP A 8 -19.82 8.21 -4.81
C ASP A 8 -19.10 8.37 -3.47
N LEU A 9 -18.54 7.28 -2.94
CA LEU A 9 -17.78 7.32 -1.70
C LEU A 9 -16.32 7.68 -1.99
N ASP A 10 -15.69 6.97 -2.92
CA ASP A 10 -14.26 7.05 -3.16
C ASP A 10 -13.89 8.28 -3.99
N ASN A 11 -12.97 9.08 -3.44
CA ASN A 11 -12.50 10.35 -4.00
C ASN A 11 -13.63 11.38 -4.29
N THR A 12 -14.80 11.18 -3.69
CA THR A 12 -15.93 12.13 -3.70
C THR A 12 -16.31 12.54 -2.28
N LEU A 13 -16.46 11.59 -1.35
CA LEU A 13 -16.70 11.86 0.07
C LEU A 13 -15.49 11.50 0.94
N VAL A 14 -14.62 10.61 0.48
CA VAL A 14 -13.42 10.14 1.18
C VAL A 14 -12.20 10.25 0.27
N ASP A 15 -11.06 10.70 0.79
CA ASP A 15 -9.80 10.72 0.05
C ASP A 15 -9.13 9.33 0.11
N PHE A 16 -9.61 8.43 -0.74
CA PHE A 16 -9.12 7.05 -0.82
C PHE A 16 -7.64 6.99 -1.20
N MET A 17 -7.20 7.88 -2.10
CA MET A 17 -5.81 7.92 -2.56
C MET A 17 -4.85 8.29 -1.43
N ARG A 18 -5.19 9.30 -0.63
CA ARG A 18 -4.38 9.66 0.53
C ARG A 18 -4.35 8.56 1.59
N MET A 19 -5.50 7.96 1.91
CA MET A 19 -5.55 6.82 2.84
C MET A 19 -4.65 5.68 2.36
N LYS A 20 -4.65 5.41 1.05
CA LYS A 20 -3.80 4.38 0.45
C LYS A 20 -2.32 4.71 0.57
N GLU A 21 -1.93 5.96 0.28
CA GLU A 21 -0.55 6.45 0.46
C GLU A 21 -0.06 6.25 1.90
N GLU A 22 -0.84 6.68 2.88
CA GLU A 22 -0.50 6.54 4.30
C GLU A 22 -0.41 5.06 4.72
N SER A 23 -1.28 4.20 4.16
CA SER A 23 -1.25 2.76 4.41
C SER A 23 -0.02 2.08 3.81
N ILE A 24 0.41 2.48 2.61
CA ILE A 24 1.64 1.98 1.98
C ILE A 24 2.87 2.42 2.77
N ASP A 25 2.93 3.67 3.21
CA ASP A 25 4.02 4.18 4.04
C ASP A 25 4.17 3.39 5.34
N ALA A 26 3.06 3.11 6.03
CA ALA A 26 3.06 2.31 7.25
C ALA A 26 3.46 0.84 7.01
N ALA A 27 3.09 0.29 5.84
CA ALA A 27 3.51 -1.05 5.44
C ALA A 27 5.03 -1.11 5.25
N ILE A 28 5.60 -0.15 4.52
CA ILE A 28 7.05 -0.06 4.26
C ILE A 28 7.83 0.09 5.57
N GLU A 29 7.39 0.97 6.46
CA GLU A 29 8.03 1.14 7.79
C GLU A 29 8.03 -0.18 8.57
N SER A 30 6.89 -0.88 8.59
CA SER A 30 6.78 -2.18 9.26
C SER A 30 7.67 -3.26 8.61
N MET A 31 7.83 -3.24 7.29
CA MET A 31 8.74 -4.14 6.57
C MET A 31 10.21 -3.85 6.93
N ILE A 32 10.60 -2.58 7.01
CA ILE A 32 11.96 -2.15 7.40
C ILE A 32 12.27 -2.63 8.82
N ASP A 33 11.36 -2.40 9.77
CA ASP A 33 11.48 -2.88 11.15
C ASP A 33 11.58 -4.41 11.23
N ALA A 34 11.00 -5.13 10.27
CA ALA A 34 11.06 -6.59 10.18
C ALA A 34 12.34 -7.13 9.53
N GLY A 35 13.12 -6.28 8.86
CA GLY A 35 14.41 -6.64 8.26
C GLY A 35 14.57 -6.30 6.77
N LEU A 36 13.63 -5.56 6.17
CA LEU A 36 13.79 -5.09 4.78
C LEU A 36 14.95 -4.09 4.70
N ASN A 37 16.01 -4.46 3.98
CA ASN A 37 17.24 -3.68 3.88
C ASN A 37 17.23 -2.70 2.70
N MET A 38 16.31 -1.73 2.73
CA MET A 38 16.29 -0.60 1.79
C MET A 38 15.66 0.63 2.43
N SER A 39 15.84 1.80 1.81
CA SER A 39 15.23 3.04 2.31
C SER A 39 13.72 3.06 2.06
N LYS A 40 12.98 3.82 2.88
CA LYS A 40 11.53 4.02 2.72
C LYS A 40 11.19 4.58 1.33
N ASP A 41 11.94 5.58 0.87
CA ASP A 41 11.72 6.23 -0.43
C ASP A 41 11.94 5.25 -1.59
N GLU A 42 13.01 4.45 -1.52
CA GLU A 42 13.28 3.42 -2.53
C GLU A 42 12.17 2.35 -2.59
N ALA A 43 11.73 1.84 -1.43
CA ALA A 43 10.64 0.88 -1.36
C ALA A 43 9.34 1.47 -1.91
N ARG A 44 9.06 2.75 -1.60
CA ARG A 44 7.89 3.46 -2.10
C ARG A 44 7.92 3.58 -3.60
N ASP A 45 9.02 4.05 -4.18
CA ASP A 45 9.16 4.21 -5.63
C ASP A 45 8.95 2.88 -6.38
N LYS A 46 9.49 1.78 -5.84
CA LYS A 46 9.33 0.42 -6.39
C LYS A 46 7.88 -0.07 -6.32
N ILE A 47 7.21 0.09 -5.18
CA ILE A 47 5.79 -0.26 -5.01
C ILE A 47 4.91 0.54 -5.99
N TYR A 48 5.17 1.85 -6.16
CA TYR A 48 4.42 2.67 -7.10
C TYR A 48 4.75 2.35 -8.56
N ALA A 49 5.94 1.86 -8.87
CA ALA A 49 6.26 1.34 -10.19
C ALA A 49 5.41 0.10 -10.53
N ILE A 50 5.19 -0.81 -9.56
CA ILE A 50 4.29 -1.96 -9.71
C ILE A 50 2.85 -1.47 -9.94
N TYR A 51 2.36 -0.51 -9.14
CA TYR A 51 1.03 0.06 -9.35
C TYR A 51 0.86 0.75 -10.70
N LYS A 52 1.91 1.40 -11.22
CA LYS A 52 1.88 2.00 -12.55
C LYS A 52 1.74 0.96 -13.66
N LYS A 53 2.27 -0.25 -13.44
CA LYS A 53 2.23 -1.37 -14.40
C LYS A 53 0.93 -2.18 -14.30
N GLU A 54 0.53 -2.56 -13.09
CA GLU A 54 -0.59 -3.49 -12.83
C GLU A 54 -1.92 -2.77 -12.52
N GLY A 55 -1.87 -1.46 -12.24
CA GLY A 55 -3.00 -0.65 -11.83
C GLY A 55 -3.05 -0.44 -10.32
N ILE A 56 -3.58 0.72 -9.90
CA ILE A 56 -3.57 1.14 -8.49
C ILE A 56 -4.29 0.15 -7.58
N GLU A 57 -5.25 -0.64 -8.08
CA GLU A 57 -6.02 -1.61 -7.28
C GLU A 57 -5.38 -3.00 -7.18
N TYR A 58 -4.15 -3.18 -7.70
CA TYR A 58 -3.45 -4.47 -7.67
C TYR A 58 -3.28 -4.99 -6.23
N GLN A 59 -3.90 -6.14 -5.95
CA GLN A 59 -4.02 -6.68 -4.59
C GLN A 59 -2.73 -7.36 -4.08
N GLN A 60 -1.90 -7.86 -4.99
CA GLN A 60 -0.68 -8.62 -4.65
C GLN A 60 0.58 -7.77 -4.75
N VAL A 61 0.46 -6.45 -4.52
CA VAL A 61 1.57 -5.51 -4.70
C VAL A 61 2.78 -5.84 -3.80
N PHE A 62 2.54 -6.32 -2.56
CA PHE A 62 3.62 -6.66 -1.64
C PHE A 62 4.31 -7.97 -2.03
N ASP A 63 3.54 -8.95 -2.53
CA ASP A 63 4.06 -10.20 -3.06
C ASP A 63 4.99 -9.89 -4.24
N ALA A 64 4.49 -9.13 -5.23
CA ALA A 64 5.27 -8.73 -6.40
C ALA A 64 6.51 -7.91 -6.02
N PHE A 65 6.38 -6.99 -5.07
CA PHE A 65 7.51 -6.20 -4.57
C PHE A 65 8.60 -7.07 -3.94
N LEU A 66 8.24 -8.03 -3.08
CA LEU A 66 9.24 -8.90 -2.45
C LEU A 66 9.84 -9.90 -3.45
N GLU A 67 9.04 -10.43 -4.38
CA GLU A 67 9.55 -11.27 -5.46
C GLU A 67 10.53 -10.52 -6.38
N GLU A 68 10.22 -9.27 -6.76
CA GLU A 68 11.08 -8.45 -7.62
C GLU A 68 12.39 -8.03 -6.91
N GLU A 69 12.34 -7.76 -5.61
CA GLU A 69 13.48 -7.18 -4.86
C GLU A 69 14.34 -8.19 -4.10
N LEU A 70 13.74 -9.26 -3.58
CA LEU A 70 14.43 -10.28 -2.79
C LEU A 70 14.55 -11.61 -3.54
N GLY A 71 13.82 -11.79 -4.65
CA GLY A 71 13.74 -13.05 -5.39
C GLY A 71 12.90 -14.13 -4.69
N GLU A 72 12.38 -13.84 -3.50
CA GLU A 72 11.50 -14.70 -2.72
C GLU A 72 10.61 -13.87 -1.80
N ILE A 73 9.52 -14.47 -1.32
CA ILE A 73 8.66 -13.84 -0.32
C ILE A 73 9.20 -14.21 1.07
N ASP A 74 9.91 -13.29 1.72
CA ASP A 74 10.19 -13.38 3.15
C ASP A 74 8.88 -13.16 3.92
N TYR A 75 8.30 -14.25 4.44
CA TYR A 75 7.01 -14.22 5.13
C TYR A 75 6.99 -13.38 6.40
N LYS A 76 8.14 -13.14 7.05
CA LYS A 76 8.22 -12.26 8.23
C LYS A 76 8.04 -10.80 7.79
N ILE A 77 8.76 -10.39 6.74
CA ILE A 77 8.66 -9.04 6.16
C ILE A 77 7.27 -8.83 5.57
N HIS A 78 6.78 -9.80 4.80
CA HIS A 78 5.44 -9.75 4.17
C HIS A 78 4.32 -9.58 5.20
N ALA A 79 4.32 -10.40 6.25
CA ALA A 79 3.33 -10.31 7.32
C ALA A 79 3.39 -8.96 8.05
N ALA A 80 4.58 -8.43 8.30
CA ALA A 80 4.76 -7.12 8.92
C ALA A 80 4.16 -6.00 8.04
N GLY A 81 4.43 -6.02 6.73
CA GLY A 81 3.84 -5.08 5.79
C GLY A 81 2.32 -5.13 5.74
N ILE A 82 1.73 -6.33 5.70
CA ILE A 82 0.26 -6.49 5.72
C ILE A 82 -0.35 -5.92 7.01
N VAL A 83 0.26 -6.20 8.16
CA VAL A 83 -0.23 -5.70 9.45
C VAL A 83 -0.10 -4.18 9.53
N GLY A 84 1.04 -3.63 9.09
CA GLY A 84 1.27 -2.18 9.02
C GLY A 84 0.23 -1.48 8.14
N TYR A 85 0.01 -1.99 6.93
CA TYR A 85 -1.00 -1.48 6.01
C TYR A 85 -2.39 -1.44 6.63
N ARG A 86 -2.83 -2.56 7.24
CA ARG A 86 -4.18 -2.66 7.82
C ARG A 86 -4.39 -1.71 8.98
N ARG A 87 -3.39 -1.56 9.86
CA ARG A 87 -3.49 -0.65 11.01
C ARG A 87 -3.65 0.80 10.59
N ALA A 88 -2.92 1.25 9.58
CA ALA A 88 -3.02 2.61 9.08
C ALA A 88 -4.31 2.85 8.30
N ARG A 89 -4.78 1.85 7.55
CA ARG A 89 -6.06 1.92 6.83
C ARG A 89 -7.28 2.04 7.76
N GLU A 90 -7.19 1.46 8.96
CA GLU A 90 -8.28 1.46 9.95
C GLU A 90 -8.21 2.63 10.94
N ALA A 91 -7.17 3.46 10.89
CA ALA A 91 -6.94 4.60 11.77
C ALA A 91 -7.73 5.85 11.34
#